data_AF-M0LU88-F1
#
_entry.id   AF-M0LU88-F1
#
_cell.length_a   1.000
_cell.length_b   1.000
_cell.length_c   1.000
_cell.angle_alpha   90.00
_cell.angle_beta   90.00
_cell.angle_gamma   90.00
#
_symmetry.space_group_name_H-M   'P 1'
#
loop_
_entity.id
_entity.type
_entity.pdbx_description
1 polymer ?
#
loop_
_entity_poly.entity_id
_entity_poly.type
_entity_poly.pdbx_seq_one_letter_code
_entity_poly.pdbx_strand_id
1 'polypeptide(L)'
;MTKPRVPGSRETGIDLPCGESVAVSALDMGLREFECSCGARHAVVMDVHPLSRFVPESLVSVLETAIEPSDGGTFDTRHLMGVVLEEFPEEVVGEDVSEDTDVGYAWVWVAEFDSRRLHEVVVELVVELMDHAVSHAEDDAARREFESQLHEFDVEAFVDAYRRERDFERGTDTPV
;
A
#
# COMPACT_ATOMS: atom_id res chain seq x y z
N MET A 1 24.00 34.90 8.01
CA MET A 1 23.64 34.42 9.35
C MET A 1 23.39 32.93 9.26
N THR A 2 24.28 32.13 9.83
CA THR A 2 24.19 30.67 9.82
C THR A 2 23.33 30.27 11.02
N LYS A 3 22.15 29.68 10.80
CA LYS A 3 21.32 29.18 11.91
C LYS A 3 22.09 28.08 12.66
N PRO A 4 22.01 28.01 14.01
CA PRO A 4 22.75 27.03 14.79
C PRO A 4 22.24 25.62 14.46
N ARG A 5 23.13 24.75 13.99
CA ARG A 5 22.82 23.35 13.68
C ARG A 5 22.99 22.54 14.97
N VAL A 6 21.87 22.11 15.55
CA VAL A 6 21.84 21.18 16.68
C VAL A 6 22.25 19.80 16.16
N PRO A 7 23.34 19.19 16.64
CA PRO A 7 23.67 17.80 16.33
C PRO A 7 22.82 16.91 17.24
N GLY A 8 21.76 16.29 16.70
CA GLY A 8 20.92 15.39 17.51
C GLY A 8 19.58 14.98 16.92
N SER A 9 19.05 15.67 15.91
CA SER A 9 17.84 15.24 15.21
C SER A 9 18.03 15.51 13.72
N ARG A 10 18.51 14.52 12.98
CA ARG A 10 18.09 14.47 11.58
C ARG A 10 16.61 14.11 11.70
N GLU A 11 15.75 15.11 11.55
CA GLU A 11 14.37 14.81 11.17
C GLU A 11 14.53 13.98 9.89
N THR A 12 14.30 12.67 10.00
CA THR A 12 14.28 11.79 8.84
C THR A 12 13.14 12.31 7.99
N GLY A 13 13.49 13.00 6.91
CA GLY A 13 12.56 13.56 5.96
C GLY A 13 12.49 12.63 4.76
N ILE A 14 11.27 12.33 4.33
CA ILE A 14 11.01 11.59 3.09
C ILE A 14 10.90 12.63 1.99
N ASP A 15 11.70 12.49 0.94
CA ASP A 15 11.57 13.29 -0.28
C ASP A 15 10.46 12.67 -1.14
N LEU A 16 9.44 13.47 -1.44
CA LEU A 16 8.24 13.04 -2.13
C LEU A 16 8.38 13.19 -3.65
N PRO A 17 7.69 12.35 -4.44
CA PRO A 17 7.66 12.47 -5.91
C PRO A 17 7.26 13.84 -6.44
N CYS A 18 6.35 14.53 -5.74
CA CYS A 18 5.90 15.88 -6.11
C CYS A 18 6.97 16.98 -5.86
N GLY A 19 8.13 16.64 -5.29
CA GLY A 19 9.24 17.54 -4.99
C GLY A 19 9.21 18.20 -3.60
N GLU A 20 8.18 17.92 -2.80
CA GLU A 20 8.09 18.32 -1.39
C GLU A 20 8.77 17.30 -0.47
N SER A 21 8.95 17.62 0.81
CA SER A 21 9.42 16.64 1.81
C SER A 21 8.49 16.60 3.01
N VAL A 22 8.35 15.42 3.63
CA VAL A 22 7.56 15.23 4.86
C VAL A 22 8.40 14.58 5.95
N ALA A 23 8.25 15.05 7.19
CA ALA A 23 8.91 14.42 8.34
C ALA A 23 8.22 13.09 8.67
N VAL A 24 8.99 12.03 8.90
CA VAL A 24 8.46 10.71 9.27
C VAL A 24 7.60 10.81 10.54
N SER A 25 8.02 11.61 11.53
CA SER A 25 7.26 11.85 12.77
C SER A 25 5.92 12.57 12.59
N ALA A 26 5.65 13.15 11.42
CA ALA A 26 4.36 13.74 11.09
C ALA A 26 3.35 12.71 10.54
N LEU A 27 3.79 11.49 10.23
CA LEU A 27 2.98 10.41 9.70
C LEU A 27 2.54 9.49 10.85
N ASP A 28 1.28 9.63 11.28
CA ASP A 28 0.69 8.76 12.30
C ASP A 28 0.39 7.36 11.73
N MET A 29 0.50 6.31 12.55
CA MET A 29 0.21 4.93 12.13
C MET A 29 -1.23 4.70 11.68
N GLY A 30 -2.18 5.56 12.04
CA GLY A 30 -3.55 5.55 11.54
C GLY A 30 -3.76 6.31 10.24
N LEU A 31 -2.74 7.03 9.76
CA LEU A 31 -2.86 7.91 8.61
C LEU A 31 -3.02 7.12 7.31
N ARG A 32 -3.91 7.63 6.46
CA ARG A 32 -4.18 7.06 5.14
C ARG A 32 -3.69 7.92 4.01
N GLU A 33 -3.71 9.22 4.25
CA GLU A 33 -3.23 10.25 3.35
C GLU A 33 -3.13 11.57 4.13
N PHE A 34 -2.34 12.50 3.62
CA PHE A 34 -2.23 13.86 4.15
C PHE A 34 -2.35 14.91 3.03
N GLU A 35 -2.73 16.12 3.41
CA GLU A 35 -2.65 17.28 2.53
C GLU A 35 -1.20 17.74 2.43
N CYS A 36 -0.64 17.64 1.22
CA CYS A 36 0.74 18.01 0.94
C CYS A 36 0.85 19.50 0.58
N SER A 37 2.03 20.08 0.79
CA SER A 37 2.33 21.47 0.43
C SER A 37 2.20 21.77 -1.07
N CYS A 38 2.28 20.74 -1.93
CA CYS A 38 2.02 20.86 -3.36
C CYS A 38 0.52 21.13 -3.69
N GLY A 39 -0.38 20.96 -2.72
CA GLY A 39 -1.83 21.17 -2.85
C GLY A 39 -2.65 19.91 -3.16
N ALA A 40 -1.99 18.75 -3.33
CA ALA A 40 -2.66 17.46 -3.51
C ALA A 40 -2.75 16.69 -2.18
N ARG A 41 -3.51 15.57 -2.19
CA ARG A 41 -3.52 14.60 -1.09
C ARG A 41 -2.68 13.39 -1.49
N HIS A 42 -1.76 13.01 -0.63
CA HIS A 42 -0.81 11.93 -0.87
C HIS A 42 -1.16 10.73 0.01
N ALA A 43 -1.36 9.56 -0.57
CA ALA A 43 -1.62 8.33 0.16
C ALA A 43 -0.41 7.89 0.96
N VAL A 44 -0.64 7.28 2.13
CA VAL A 44 0.39 6.76 3.03
C VAL A 44 0.04 5.34 3.43
N VAL A 45 1.01 4.44 3.31
CA VAL A 45 0.94 3.06 3.77
C VAL A 45 2.17 2.76 4.61
N MET A 46 2.00 1.99 5.68
CA MET A 46 3.08 1.56 6.55
C MET A 46 3.07 0.04 6.69
N ASP A 47 4.20 -0.55 7.04
CA ASP A 47 4.31 -2.01 7.21
C ASP A 47 3.42 -2.57 8.31
N VAL A 48 3.02 -1.74 9.27
CA VAL A 48 2.06 -2.10 10.34
C VAL A 48 0.61 -2.19 9.85
N HIS A 49 0.29 -1.67 8.66
CA HIS A 49 -1.06 -1.76 8.10
C HIS A 49 -1.33 -3.18 7.59
N PRO A 50 -2.48 -3.79 7.92
CA PRO A 50 -2.83 -5.11 7.40
C PRO A 50 -3.22 -5.05 5.93
N LEU A 51 -3.05 -6.16 5.20
CA LEU A 51 -3.55 -6.29 3.82
C LEU A 51 -5.08 -6.12 3.73
N SER A 52 -5.79 -6.45 4.82
CA SER A 52 -7.22 -6.14 4.96
C SER A 52 -7.54 -4.66 5.04
N ARG A 53 -6.55 -3.80 4.84
CA ARG A 53 -6.78 -2.41 4.47
C ARG A 53 -7.39 -2.25 3.08
N PHE A 54 -7.02 -3.13 2.15
CA PHE A 54 -7.35 -3.01 0.72
C PHE A 54 -8.30 -4.11 0.23
N VAL A 55 -8.25 -5.29 0.83
CA VAL A 55 -9.02 -6.45 0.35
C VAL A 55 -9.66 -7.23 1.49
N PRO A 56 -10.74 -8.00 1.26
CA PRO A 56 -11.32 -8.86 2.31
C PRO A 56 -10.31 -9.85 2.87
N GLU A 57 -10.44 -10.21 4.16
CA GLU A 57 -9.59 -11.22 4.83
C GLU A 57 -9.61 -12.57 4.09
N SER A 58 -10.75 -12.94 3.51
CA SER A 58 -10.84 -14.15 2.69
C SER A 58 -9.91 -14.12 1.47
N LEU A 59 -9.70 -12.93 0.89
CA LEU A 59 -8.76 -12.74 -0.22
C LEU A 59 -7.32 -12.67 0.29
N VAL A 60 -7.08 -12.06 1.46
CA VAL A 60 -5.77 -12.10 2.12
C VAL A 60 -5.28 -13.54 2.28
N SER A 61 -6.10 -14.42 2.86
CA SER A 61 -5.73 -15.83 3.03
C SER A 61 -5.42 -16.55 1.71
N VAL A 62 -6.10 -16.17 0.61
CA VAL A 62 -5.83 -16.72 -0.72
C VAL A 62 -4.47 -16.22 -1.23
N LEU A 63 -4.17 -14.93 -1.09
CA LEU A 63 -2.89 -14.34 -1.52
C LEU A 63 -1.72 -14.94 -0.74
N GLU A 64 -1.85 -15.09 0.58
CA GLU A 64 -0.84 -15.72 1.44
C GLU A 64 -0.55 -17.18 1.06
N THR A 65 -1.54 -17.87 0.49
CA THR A 65 -1.40 -19.26 0.05
C THR A 65 -0.88 -19.38 -1.38
N ALA A 66 -1.31 -18.49 -2.26
CA ALA A 66 -1.05 -18.57 -3.69
C ALA A 66 0.27 -17.92 -4.10
N ILE A 67 0.73 -16.91 -3.36
CA ILE A 67 1.92 -16.14 -3.68
C ILE A 67 3.03 -16.54 -2.71
N GLU A 68 4.17 -16.97 -3.27
CA GLU A 68 5.39 -17.26 -2.52
C GLU A 68 6.39 -16.10 -2.71
N PRO A 69 6.56 -15.21 -1.72
CA PRO A 69 7.58 -14.17 -1.77
C PRO A 69 9.00 -14.71 -1.91
N SER A 70 9.87 -13.92 -2.53
CA SER A 70 11.28 -14.28 -2.76
C SER A 70 12.11 -14.38 -1.49
N ASP A 71 11.68 -13.74 -0.40
CA ASP A 71 12.33 -13.79 0.91
C ASP A 71 11.90 -15.02 1.75
N GLY A 72 10.96 -15.83 1.25
CA GLY A 72 10.43 -17.02 1.91
C GLY A 72 9.45 -16.72 3.06
N GLY A 73 9.02 -15.46 3.21
CA GLY A 73 8.00 -15.04 4.17
C GLY A 73 6.57 -15.26 3.66
N THR A 74 5.60 -14.79 4.44
CA THR A 74 4.19 -14.70 4.02
C THR A 74 3.98 -13.41 3.24
N PHE A 75 3.17 -13.46 2.17
CA PHE A 75 2.78 -12.26 1.42
C PHE A 75 2.09 -11.26 2.36
N ASP A 76 2.65 -10.07 2.49
CA ASP A 76 2.23 -9.03 3.43
C ASP A 76 2.17 -7.65 2.74
N THR A 77 1.85 -6.60 3.49
CA THR A 77 1.79 -5.23 2.97
C THR A 77 3.11 -4.74 2.37
N ARG A 78 4.26 -5.20 2.86
CA ARG A 78 5.57 -4.81 2.31
C ARG A 78 5.75 -5.40 0.92
N HIS A 79 5.34 -6.65 0.72
CA HIS A 79 5.36 -7.29 -0.59
C HIS A 79 4.42 -6.59 -1.56
N LEU A 80 3.18 -6.32 -1.14
CA LEU A 80 2.20 -5.61 -1.96
C LEU A 80 2.70 -4.21 -2.36
N MET A 81 3.21 -3.44 -1.42
CA MET A 81 3.73 -2.10 -1.71
C MET A 81 5.02 -2.15 -2.53
N GLY A 82 5.79 -3.24 -2.46
CA GLY A 82 6.88 -3.52 -3.39
C GLY A 82 6.39 -3.61 -4.84
N VAL A 83 5.30 -4.34 -5.09
CA VAL A 83 4.68 -4.43 -6.43
C VAL A 83 4.17 -3.07 -6.89
N VAL A 84 3.51 -2.31 -6.00
CA VAL A 84 3.07 -0.93 -6.32
C VAL A 84 4.24 -0.02 -6.69
N LEU A 85 5.35 -0.11 -5.95
CA LEU A 85 6.55 0.68 -6.22
C LEU A 85 7.23 0.29 -7.54
N GLU A 86 7.20 -1.00 -7.89
CA GLU A 86 7.72 -1.49 -9.16
C GLU A 86 6.91 -0.98 -10.36
N GLU A 87 5.58 -0.91 -10.23
CA GLU A 87 4.69 -0.40 -11.28
C GLU A 87 4.71 1.14 -11.37
N PHE A 88 4.79 1.83 -10.23
CA PHE A 88 4.73 3.29 -10.13
C PHE A 88 5.99 3.93 -9.52
N PRO A 89 7.20 3.69 -10.08
CA PRO A 89 8.46 4.11 -9.46
C PRO A 89 8.68 5.64 -9.46
N GLU A 90 7.95 6.37 -10.30
CA GLU A 90 8.02 7.84 -10.36
C GLU A 90 6.94 8.52 -9.52
N GLU A 91 5.91 7.79 -9.07
CA GLU A 91 4.75 8.34 -8.34
C GLU A 91 4.66 7.83 -6.90
N VAL A 92 5.45 6.80 -6.55
CA VAL A 92 5.49 6.21 -5.21
C VAL A 92 6.93 6.16 -4.72
N VAL A 93 7.14 6.55 -3.46
CA VAL A 93 8.42 6.41 -2.75
C VAL A 93 8.23 5.48 -1.56
N GLY A 94 9.19 4.59 -1.33
CA GLY A 94 9.26 3.74 -0.14
C GLY A 94 10.54 4.02 0.63
N GLU A 95 10.42 4.29 1.94
CA GLU A 95 11.55 4.59 2.82
C GLU A 95 11.64 3.58 3.97
N ASP A 96 12.87 3.14 4.25
CA ASP A 96 13.22 2.37 5.44
C ASP A 96 13.53 3.36 6.58
N VAL A 97 12.66 3.36 7.58
CA VAL A 97 12.78 4.20 8.77
C VAL A 97 13.00 3.37 10.04
N SER A 98 13.45 2.12 9.89
CA SER A 98 13.67 1.20 11.01
C SER A 98 14.69 1.68 12.05
N GLU A 99 15.57 2.61 11.67
CA GLU A 99 16.50 3.27 12.60
C GLU A 99 15.84 4.37 13.46
N ASP A 100 14.62 4.80 13.12
CA ASP A 100 13.84 5.80 13.85
C ASP A 100 12.89 5.13 14.85
N THR A 101 13.31 5.05 16.12
CA THR A 101 12.55 4.35 17.17
C THR A 101 11.30 5.10 17.64
N ASP A 102 11.06 6.34 17.19
CA ASP A 102 10.00 7.20 17.71
C ASP A 102 8.66 7.03 16.97
N VAL A 103 8.62 6.32 15.84
CA VAL A 103 7.47 6.32 14.92
C VAL A 103 6.66 5.02 14.90
N GLY A 104 7.21 3.91 15.41
CA GLY A 104 6.47 2.66 15.66
C GLY A 104 6.25 1.75 14.44
N TYR A 105 6.80 2.10 13.28
CA TYR A 105 6.78 1.33 12.04
C TYR A 105 8.20 1.31 11.43
N ALA A 106 8.51 0.33 10.57
CA ALA A 106 9.84 0.20 9.98
C ALA A 106 9.88 0.68 8.52
N TRP A 107 8.76 0.59 7.81
CA TRP A 107 8.67 1.02 6.42
C TRP A 107 7.45 1.91 6.19
N VAL A 108 7.62 2.89 5.31
CA VAL A 108 6.53 3.77 4.87
C VAL A 108 6.62 4.01 3.37
N TRP A 109 5.45 3.96 2.73
CA TRP A 109 5.26 4.29 1.34
C TRP A 109 4.36 5.51 1.23
N VAL A 110 4.76 6.45 0.38
CA VAL A 110 3.97 7.64 0.07
C VAL A 110 3.75 7.71 -1.44
N ALA A 111 2.49 7.79 -1.85
CA ALA A 111 2.10 7.98 -3.23
C ALA A 111 1.72 9.45 -3.49
N GLU A 112 2.00 9.95 -4.70
CA GLU A 112 1.60 11.29 -5.14
C GLU A 112 0.09 11.44 -5.30
N PHE A 113 -0.63 10.33 -5.48
CA PHE A 113 -2.08 10.28 -5.56
C PHE A 113 -2.74 9.94 -4.21
N ASP A 114 -4.04 10.19 -4.11
CA ASP A 114 -4.82 10.02 -2.88
C ASP A 114 -5.06 8.54 -2.51
N SER A 115 -5.57 8.31 -1.30
CA SER A 115 -5.76 6.93 -0.79
C SER A 115 -6.87 6.16 -1.51
N ARG A 116 -7.76 6.83 -2.24
CA ARG A 116 -8.77 6.14 -3.06
C ARG A 116 -8.11 5.59 -4.31
N ARG A 117 -7.37 6.41 -5.03
CA ARG A 117 -6.64 5.97 -6.22
C ARG A 117 -5.60 4.89 -5.88
N LEU A 118 -4.91 5.01 -4.74
CA LEU A 118 -4.02 3.93 -4.29
C LEU A 118 -4.76 2.61 -4.07
N HIS A 119 -5.98 2.66 -3.54
CA HIS A 119 -6.77 1.46 -3.30
C HIS A 119 -7.22 0.81 -4.61
N GLU A 120 -7.62 1.61 -5.61
CA GLU A 120 -7.92 1.13 -6.96
C GLU A 120 -6.69 0.43 -7.58
N VAL A 121 -5.53 1.10 -7.56
CA VAL A 121 -4.23 0.55 -8.04
C VAL A 121 -3.88 -0.77 -7.35
N VAL A 122 -3.99 -0.81 -6.02
CA VAL A 122 -3.70 -2.03 -5.25
C VAL A 122 -4.62 -3.18 -5.66
N VAL A 123 -5.92 -2.91 -5.84
CA VAL A 123 -6.88 -3.94 -6.24
C VAL A 123 -6.60 -4.44 -7.65
N GLU A 124 -6.27 -3.55 -8.59
CA GLU A 124 -5.82 -3.92 -9.94
C GLU A 124 -4.60 -4.84 -9.89
N LEU A 125 -3.55 -4.46 -9.18
CA LEU A 125 -2.32 -5.25 -9.07
C LEU A 125 -2.56 -6.60 -8.37
N VAL A 126 -3.41 -6.65 -7.35
CA VAL A 126 -3.79 -7.93 -6.71
C VAL A 126 -4.49 -8.85 -7.71
N VAL A 127 -5.39 -8.29 -8.51
CA VAL A 127 -6.12 -9.03 -9.54
C VAL A 127 -5.16 -9.56 -10.62
N GLU A 128 -4.19 -8.76 -11.06
CA GLU A 128 -3.15 -9.17 -12.00
C GLU A 128 -2.22 -10.26 -11.41
N LEU A 129 -1.82 -10.12 -10.14
CA LEU A 129 -1.02 -11.14 -9.45
C LEU A 129 -1.75 -12.49 -9.40
N MET A 130 -3.05 -12.46 -9.13
CA MET A 130 -3.88 -13.67 -9.16
C MET A 130 -3.98 -14.26 -10.57
N ASP A 131 -4.11 -13.45 -11.61
CA ASP A 131 -4.14 -13.92 -13.00
C ASP A 131 -2.84 -14.64 -13.39
N HIS A 132 -1.71 -14.09 -12.97
CA HIS A 132 -0.42 -14.73 -13.12
C HIS A 132 -0.34 -16.06 -12.36
N ALA A 133 -0.81 -16.11 -11.11
CA ALA A 133 -0.80 -17.34 -10.31
C ALA A 133 -1.71 -18.43 -10.93
N VAL A 134 -2.91 -18.07 -11.37
CA VAL A 134 -3.87 -19.00 -12.01
C VAL A 134 -3.38 -19.44 -13.39
N SER A 135 -2.69 -18.58 -14.14
CA SER A 135 -2.11 -18.91 -15.43
C SER A 135 -1.05 -20.01 -15.37
N HIS A 136 -0.44 -20.23 -14.21
CA HIS A 136 0.50 -21.34 -13.97
C HIS A 136 -0.19 -22.64 -13.51
N ALA A 137 -1.50 -22.63 -13.23
CA ALA A 137 -2.22 -23.84 -12.85
C ALA A 137 -2.38 -24.80 -14.03
N GLU A 138 -2.31 -26.11 -13.75
CA GLU A 138 -2.46 -27.16 -14.76
C GLU A 138 -3.92 -27.32 -15.27
N ASP A 139 -4.88 -26.64 -14.65
CA ASP A 139 -6.33 -26.75 -14.95
C ASP A 139 -6.82 -25.66 -15.92
N ASP A 140 -6.93 -26.02 -17.19
CA ASP A 140 -7.43 -25.17 -18.28
C ASP A 140 -8.89 -24.73 -18.14
N ALA A 141 -9.71 -25.40 -17.32
CA ALA A 141 -11.09 -25.00 -17.07
C ALA A 141 -11.14 -23.90 -15.99
N ALA A 142 -10.39 -24.09 -14.90
CA ALA A 142 -10.26 -23.09 -13.83
C ALA A 142 -9.70 -21.76 -14.35
N ARG A 143 -8.70 -21.83 -15.25
CA ARG A 143 -8.12 -20.64 -15.90
C ARG A 143 -9.14 -19.84 -16.70
N ARG A 144 -9.92 -20.50 -17.56
CA ARG A 144 -10.94 -19.83 -18.40
C ARG A 144 -12.08 -19.24 -17.58
N GLU A 145 -12.46 -19.89 -16.50
CA GLU A 145 -13.45 -19.37 -15.57
C GLU A 145 -12.94 -18.09 -14.87
N PHE A 146 -11.68 -18.10 -14.42
CA PHE A 146 -11.05 -16.93 -13.81
C PHE A 146 -10.94 -15.76 -14.79
N GLU A 147 -10.41 -15.98 -16.00
CA GLU A 147 -10.31 -14.95 -17.06
C GLU A 147 -11.66 -14.30 -17.38
N SER A 148 -12.75 -15.08 -17.37
CA SER A 148 -14.11 -14.55 -17.58
C SER A 148 -14.58 -13.68 -16.42
N GLN A 149 -14.27 -14.05 -15.18
CA GLN A 149 -14.63 -13.28 -14.00
C GLN A 149 -13.82 -11.98 -13.90
N LEU A 150 -12.54 -12.04 -14.26
CA LEU A 150 -11.66 -10.87 -14.37
C LEU A 150 -12.21 -9.81 -15.32
N HIS A 151 -12.65 -10.23 -16.52
CA HIS A 151 -13.17 -9.32 -17.53
C HIS A 151 -14.42 -8.55 -17.07
N GLU A 152 -15.19 -9.11 -16.14
CA GLU A 152 -16.39 -8.49 -15.58
C GLU A 152 -16.12 -7.74 -14.27
N PHE A 153 -14.90 -7.80 -13.74
CA PHE A 153 -14.56 -7.20 -12.45
C PHE A 153 -14.41 -5.68 -12.55
N ASP A 154 -15.26 -4.97 -11.82
CA ASP A 154 -15.24 -3.51 -11.73
C ASP A 154 -14.50 -3.08 -10.45
N VAL A 155 -13.27 -2.62 -10.63
CA VAL A 155 -12.38 -2.17 -9.55
C VAL A 155 -12.97 -1.00 -8.79
N GLU A 156 -13.49 0.01 -9.49
CA GLU A 156 -14.06 1.21 -8.86
C GLU A 156 -15.27 0.84 -8.01
N ALA A 157 -16.16 -0.01 -8.54
CA ALA A 157 -17.33 -0.49 -7.82
C ALA A 157 -16.96 -1.33 -6.59
N PHE A 158 -15.93 -2.19 -6.72
CA PHE A 158 -15.39 -2.95 -5.59
C PHE A 158 -14.84 -2.02 -4.51
N VAL A 159 -13.97 -1.07 -4.88
CA VAL A 159 -13.37 -0.11 -3.96
C VAL A 159 -14.46 0.70 -3.26
N ASP A 160 -15.45 1.21 -3.99
CA ASP A 160 -16.55 1.96 -3.40
C ASP A 160 -17.41 1.14 -2.45
N ALA A 161 -17.63 -0.14 -2.73
CA ALA A 161 -18.32 -1.04 -1.82
C ALA A 161 -17.49 -1.32 -0.56
N TYR A 162 -16.23 -1.68 -0.75
CA TYR A 162 -15.34 -2.06 0.34
C TYR A 162 -15.06 -0.89 1.29
N ARG A 163 -14.77 0.29 0.73
CA ARG A 163 -14.54 1.52 1.49
C ARG A 163 -15.76 1.95 2.32
N ARG A 164 -16.97 1.73 1.80
CA ARG A 164 -18.23 2.01 2.49
C ARG A 164 -18.49 1.02 3.61
N GLU A 165 -18.29 -0.27 3.38
CA GLU A 165 -18.54 -1.31 4.38
C GLU A 165 -17.55 -1.24 5.56
N ARG A 166 -16.31 -0.85 5.29
CA ARG A 166 -15.26 -0.74 6.29
C ARG A 166 -15.33 0.53 7.15
N ASP A 167 -16.32 1.40 6.91
CA ASP A 167 -16.64 2.67 7.58
C ASP A 167 -15.44 3.30 8.32
N PHE A 168 -14.64 4.08 7.57
CA PHE A 168 -13.33 4.62 7.97
C PHE A 168 -13.36 5.68 9.10
N GLU A 169 -14.37 5.67 9.97
CA GLU A 169 -14.49 6.57 11.12
C GLU A 169 -13.56 6.18 12.29
N ARG A 170 -12.90 5.02 12.26
CA ARG A 170 -11.89 4.63 13.25
C ARG A 170 -10.50 4.82 12.66
N GLY A 171 -9.69 5.70 13.25
CA GLY A 171 -8.32 6.02 12.83
C GLY A 171 -7.30 4.90 13.02
N THR A 172 -7.69 3.62 12.97
CA THR A 172 -6.78 2.48 13.09
C THR A 172 -7.20 1.38 12.13
N ASP A 173 -6.27 0.96 11.27
CA ASP A 173 -6.42 -0.20 10.40
C ASP A 173 -6.07 -1.47 11.18
N THR A 174 -7.06 -2.11 11.80
CA THR A 174 -6.89 -3.42 12.45
C THR A 174 -7.54 -4.52 11.60
N PRO A 175 -6.97 -5.74 11.58
CA PRO A 175 -7.66 -6.93 11.05
C PRO A 175 -9.04 -7.12 11.71
N VAL A 176 -10.00 -7.73 10.99
CA VAL A 176 -11.36 -8.01 11.47
C VAL A 176 -11.68 -9.50 11.51
#